data_AF-A0A7W1CIE0-F1
#
_entry.id   AF-A0A7W1CIE0-F1
#
_cell.length_a   1.000
_cell.length_b   1.000
_cell.length_c   1.000
_cell.angle_alpha   90.00
_cell.angle_beta   90.00
_cell.angle_gamma   90.00
#
_symmetry.space_group_name_H-M   'P 1'
#
loop_
_entity.id
_entity.type
_entity.pdbx_description
1 polymer ?
#
loop_
_entity_poly.entity_id
_entity_poly.type
_entity_poly.pdbx_seq_one_letter_code
_entity_poly.pdbx_strand_id
1 'polypeptide(L)'
;MLEATTAQSSHSYPCHVLFQFIFASFLRTQEAFKDLKSLRYEFENSLESHSKSDHKKKLLSAIESLAGIASPFDNGFSFDLTLGILTSLKNNSTLFQKNHSLQIPEASLIRKQATSSWFYCIELHDLATHLPLELPLVDHKDFIRFQKVEARMFAQLKKLGNTIIKTLKHFKTNENVLLCLMHRQHQLDSIYGKAFTAKILKTLNLNTENAYHFIIDAYKKRGFLDLITMLKSKISSAPSVL
;
A
#
# COMPACT_ATOMS: atom_id res chain seq x y z
N MET A 1 -38.52 0.67 34.98
CA MET A 1 -38.14 0.27 33.61
C MET A 1 -37.44 1.46 32.97
N LEU A 2 -36.11 1.43 32.93
CA LEU A 2 -35.30 2.41 32.21
C LEU A 2 -34.87 1.75 30.90
N GLU A 3 -35.41 2.24 29.79
CA GLU A 3 -34.95 1.86 28.46
C GLU A 3 -33.54 2.42 28.26
N ALA A 4 -32.55 1.53 28.29
CA ALA A 4 -31.20 1.84 27.88
C ALA A 4 -31.19 2.07 26.36
N THR A 5 -31.24 3.33 25.95
CA THR A 5 -30.90 3.76 24.59
C THR A 5 -29.40 3.59 24.41
N THR A 6 -28.97 2.40 24.00
CA THR A 6 -27.60 2.18 23.51
C THR A 6 -27.44 2.87 22.17
N ALA A 7 -27.07 4.15 22.20
CA ALA A 7 -26.46 4.83 21.07
C ALA A 7 -25.06 4.23 20.83
N GLN A 8 -25.00 3.03 20.23
CA GLN A 8 -23.81 2.60 19.51
C GLN A 8 -23.72 3.44 18.24
N SER A 9 -23.17 4.64 18.35
CA SER A 9 -22.71 5.39 17.19
C SER A 9 -21.52 4.65 16.59
N SER A 10 -21.79 3.64 15.76
CA SER A 10 -20.78 3.03 14.92
C SER A 10 -20.20 4.13 14.03
N HIS A 11 -19.03 4.64 14.38
CA HIS A 11 -18.30 5.62 13.58
C HIS A 11 -17.89 4.94 12.27
N SER A 12 -18.79 4.97 11.29
CA SER A 12 -18.53 4.46 9.94
C SER A 12 -17.67 5.50 9.23
N TYR A 13 -16.37 5.21 9.09
CA TYR A 13 -15.47 6.04 8.31
C TYR A 13 -15.96 6.14 6.86
N PRO A 14 -15.98 7.31 6.22
CA PRO A 14 -16.40 7.43 4.83
C PRO A 14 -15.58 6.51 3.91
N CYS A 15 -16.24 5.74 3.05
CA CYS A 15 -15.58 4.77 2.16
C CYS A 15 -14.42 5.36 1.34
N HIS A 16 -14.55 6.59 0.88
CA HIS A 16 -13.51 7.27 0.08
C HIS A 16 -12.24 7.58 0.89
N VAL A 17 -12.36 7.80 2.22
CA VAL A 17 -11.22 8.00 3.12
C VAL A 17 -10.49 6.67 3.32
N LEU A 18 -11.23 5.60 3.62
CA LEU A 18 -10.66 4.26 3.76
C LEU A 18 -9.94 3.81 2.47
N PHE A 19 -10.53 4.10 1.32
CA PHE A 19 -9.91 3.80 0.03
C PHE A 19 -8.58 4.56 -0.17
N GLN A 20 -8.49 5.83 0.21
CA GLN A 20 -7.23 6.58 0.16
C GLN A 20 -6.15 5.96 1.06
N PHE A 21 -6.52 5.52 2.27
CA PHE A 21 -5.57 4.83 3.14
C PHE A 21 -5.10 3.49 2.59
N ILE A 22 -6.01 2.70 1.99
CA ILE A 22 -5.67 1.47 1.27
C ILE A 22 -4.70 1.77 0.14
N PHE A 23 -5.02 2.77 -0.69
CA PHE A 23 -4.20 3.15 -1.84
C PHE A 23 -2.80 3.58 -1.43
N ALA A 24 -2.69 4.48 -0.44
CA ALA A 24 -1.42 4.94 0.07
C ALA A 24 -0.59 3.81 0.69
N SER A 25 -1.21 2.95 1.51
CA SER A 25 -0.53 1.81 2.14
C SER A 25 -0.08 0.78 1.11
N PHE A 26 -0.88 0.56 0.06
CA PHE A 26 -0.52 -0.30 -1.05
C PHE A 26 0.71 0.20 -1.82
N LEU A 27 0.77 1.50 -2.14
CA LEU A 27 1.93 2.07 -2.82
C LEU A 27 3.20 1.95 -1.98
N ARG A 28 3.12 2.27 -0.68
CA ARG A 28 4.23 2.07 0.27
C ARG A 28 4.67 0.61 0.35
N THR A 29 3.72 -0.33 0.27
CA THR A 29 4.03 -1.77 0.25
C THR A 29 4.80 -2.16 -1.01
N GLN A 30 4.45 -1.63 -2.17
CA GLN A 30 5.16 -1.91 -3.43
C GLN A 30 6.60 -1.41 -3.37
N GLU A 31 6.82 -0.21 -2.83
CA GLU A 31 8.15 0.37 -2.64
C GLU A 31 8.99 -0.48 -1.67
N ALA A 32 8.46 -0.74 -0.46
CA ALA A 32 9.15 -1.56 0.53
C ALA A 32 9.42 -3.00 0.04
N PHE A 33 8.56 -3.55 -0.81
CA PHE A 33 8.79 -4.87 -1.41
C PHE A 33 9.90 -4.87 -2.47
N LYS A 34 10.09 -3.75 -3.19
CA LYS A 34 11.24 -3.58 -4.08
C LYS A 34 12.55 -3.56 -3.29
N ASP A 35 12.57 -2.85 -2.16
CA ASP A 35 13.72 -2.80 -1.27
C ASP A 35 14.01 -4.17 -0.65
N LEU A 36 12.98 -4.90 -0.24
CA LEU A 36 13.09 -6.29 0.25
C LEU A 36 13.80 -7.20 -0.77
N LYS A 37 13.43 -7.10 -2.05
CA LYS A 37 14.07 -7.88 -3.13
C LYS A 37 15.55 -7.55 -3.28
N SER A 38 15.91 -6.27 -3.18
CA SER A 38 17.31 -5.83 -3.23
C SER A 38 18.09 -6.39 -2.04
N LEU A 39 17.55 -6.29 -0.82
CA LEU A 39 18.17 -6.85 0.39
C LEU A 39 18.32 -8.36 0.33
N ARG A 40 17.33 -9.08 -0.22
CA ARG A 40 17.43 -10.53 -0.46
C ARG A 40 18.57 -10.85 -1.42
N TYR A 41 18.71 -10.08 -2.52
CA TYR A 41 19.79 -10.26 -3.48
C TYR A 41 21.16 -9.98 -2.85
N GLU A 42 21.29 -8.93 -2.04
CA GLU A 42 22.52 -8.65 -1.27
C GLU A 42 22.86 -9.79 -0.30
N PHE A 43 21.86 -10.32 0.42
CA PHE A 43 22.04 -11.47 1.30
C PHE A 43 22.48 -12.74 0.55
N GLU A 44 21.86 -13.01 -0.61
CA GLU A 44 22.14 -14.18 -1.46
C GLU A 44 23.59 -14.17 -1.97
N ASN A 45 24.09 -12.99 -2.38
CA ASN A 45 25.38 -12.84 -3.05
C ASN A 45 26.52 -12.41 -2.11
N SER A 46 26.25 -12.23 -0.81
CA SER A 46 27.30 -11.88 0.15
C SER A 46 28.26 -13.05 0.37
N LEU A 47 29.53 -12.87 -0.04
CA LEU A 47 30.57 -13.89 0.07
C LEU A 47 31.14 -14.03 1.49
N GLU A 48 31.19 -12.93 2.24
CA GLU A 48 31.73 -12.91 3.61
C GLU A 48 30.63 -13.16 4.65
N SER A 49 30.94 -14.00 5.64
CA SER A 49 30.00 -14.40 6.71
C SER A 49 29.52 -13.24 7.57
N HIS A 50 30.41 -12.29 7.90
CA HIS A 50 30.09 -11.09 8.68
C HIS A 50 29.11 -10.18 7.93
N SER A 51 29.45 -9.82 6.69
CA SER A 51 28.58 -9.08 5.77
C SER A 51 27.23 -9.76 5.59
N LYS A 52 27.20 -11.09 5.48
CA LYS A 52 25.98 -11.86 5.29
C LYS A 52 25.07 -11.85 6.52
N SER A 53 25.64 -11.90 7.72
CA SER A 53 24.91 -11.70 8.97
C SER A 53 24.23 -10.33 9.02
N ASP A 54 24.94 -9.28 8.60
CA ASP A 54 24.38 -7.93 8.57
C ASP A 54 23.31 -7.76 7.50
N HIS A 55 23.49 -8.34 6.31
CA HIS A 55 22.44 -8.40 5.29
C HIS A 55 21.21 -9.18 5.77
N LYS A 56 21.39 -10.28 6.51
CA LYS A 56 20.29 -11.03 7.13
C LYS A 56 19.51 -10.18 8.13
N LYS A 57 20.21 -9.40 8.99
CA LYS A 57 19.56 -8.47 9.94
C LYS A 57 18.76 -7.39 9.21
N LYS A 58 19.32 -6.79 8.16
CA LYS A 58 18.61 -5.80 7.32
C LYS A 58 17.37 -6.40 6.66
N LEU A 59 17.50 -7.62 6.12
CA LEU A 59 16.38 -8.36 5.52
C LEU A 59 15.27 -8.61 6.55
N LEU A 60 15.62 -9.08 7.75
CA LEU A 60 14.67 -9.29 8.84
C LEU A 60 13.96 -7.99 9.25
N SER A 61 14.72 -6.92 9.47
CA SER A 61 14.16 -5.61 9.84
C SER A 61 13.20 -5.05 8.77
N ALA A 62 13.49 -5.26 7.49
CA ALA A 62 12.60 -4.88 6.40
C ALA A 62 11.28 -5.69 6.42
N ILE A 63 11.35 -7.00 6.69
CA ILE A 63 10.16 -7.87 6.82
C ILE A 63 9.34 -7.46 8.04
N GLU A 64 9.99 -7.18 9.18
CA GLU A 64 9.33 -6.74 10.41
C GLU A 64 8.60 -5.41 10.21
N SER A 65 9.24 -4.46 9.54
CA SER A 65 8.65 -3.15 9.19
C SER A 65 7.45 -3.30 8.25
N LEU A 66 7.51 -4.23 7.29
CA LEU A 66 6.40 -4.56 6.40
C LEU A 66 5.23 -5.18 7.16
N ALA A 67 5.50 -6.16 8.01
CA ALA A 67 4.49 -6.94 8.71
C ALA A 67 3.91 -6.24 9.94
N GLY A 68 4.70 -5.42 10.64
CA GLY A 68 4.38 -4.86 11.95
C GLY A 68 4.63 -5.86 13.07
N ILE A 69 5.73 -6.61 12.96
CA ILE A 69 6.18 -7.53 14.00
C ILE A 69 7.13 -6.74 14.89
N ALA A 70 6.80 -6.59 16.17
CA ALA A 70 7.72 -6.00 17.13
C ALA A 70 8.91 -6.95 17.34
N SER A 71 10.14 -6.41 17.32
CA SER A 71 11.31 -7.15 17.76
C SER A 71 11.13 -7.53 19.24
N PRO A 72 11.56 -8.72 19.70
CA PRO A 72 11.55 -9.06 21.13
C PRO A 72 12.40 -8.11 21.99
N PHE A 73 13.24 -7.27 21.37
CA PHE A 73 14.02 -6.23 22.03
C PHE A 73 13.26 -4.89 22.20
N ASP A 74 12.13 -4.70 21.52
CA ASP A 74 11.32 -3.47 21.54
C ASP A 74 10.18 -3.51 22.57
N ASN A 75 10.41 -4.14 23.72
CA ASN A 75 9.47 -4.18 24.87
C ASN A 75 9.40 -2.83 25.62
N GLY A 76 9.45 -1.71 24.89
CA GLY A 76 9.17 -0.38 25.38
C GLY A 76 7.93 0.16 24.69
N PHE A 77 6.84 0.33 25.45
CA PHE A 77 5.59 0.98 25.07
C PHE A 77 5.71 1.95 23.88
N SER A 78 5.18 1.57 22.71
CA SER A 78 4.82 2.51 21.66
C SER A 78 3.36 2.26 21.24
N PHE A 79 2.46 2.98 21.89
CA PHE A 79 1.18 3.27 21.26
C PHE A 79 1.49 4.10 20.00
N ASP A 80 1.06 3.60 18.84
CA ASP A 80 0.82 4.31 17.56
C ASP A 80 1.87 4.33 16.41
N LEU A 81 3.03 3.66 16.51
CA LEU A 81 4.03 3.67 15.39
C LEU A 81 4.57 2.28 14.95
N THR A 82 4.20 1.19 15.63
CA THR A 82 4.62 -0.19 15.31
C THR A 82 3.68 -0.93 14.33
N LEU A 83 2.68 -0.24 13.78
CA LEU A 83 1.75 -0.82 12.80
C LEU A 83 2.40 -0.90 11.42
N GLY A 84 3.01 -2.05 11.12
CA GLY A 84 3.64 -2.28 9.82
C GLY A 84 2.70 -2.10 8.64
N ILE A 85 3.29 -1.80 7.48
CA ILE A 85 2.58 -1.29 6.29
C ILE A 85 1.47 -2.26 5.84
N LEU A 86 1.75 -3.57 5.84
CA LEU A 86 0.77 -4.61 5.47
C LEU A 86 -0.32 -4.79 6.52
N THR A 87 -0.02 -4.58 7.80
CA THR A 87 -1.05 -4.60 8.86
C THR A 87 -2.01 -3.44 8.66
N SER A 88 -1.51 -2.23 8.39
CA SER A 88 -2.35 -1.08 8.05
C SER A 88 -3.20 -1.35 6.80
N LEU A 89 -2.60 -1.89 5.73
CA LEU A 89 -3.31 -2.25 4.51
C LEU A 89 -4.42 -3.29 4.77
N LYS A 90 -4.13 -4.34 5.53
CA LYS A 90 -5.09 -5.38 5.94
C LYS A 90 -6.25 -4.80 6.76
N ASN A 91 -5.94 -3.96 7.75
CA ASN A 91 -6.93 -3.39 8.66
C ASN A 91 -7.85 -2.42 7.92
N ASN A 92 -7.28 -1.50 7.13
CA ASN A 92 -8.05 -0.56 6.32
C ASN A 92 -8.92 -1.29 5.28
N SER A 93 -8.40 -2.35 4.65
CA SER A 93 -9.18 -3.18 3.71
C SER A 93 -10.33 -3.92 4.39
N THR A 94 -10.15 -4.33 5.65
CA THR A 94 -11.20 -4.97 6.45
C THR A 94 -12.31 -3.98 6.80
N LEU A 95 -11.94 -2.77 7.24
CA LEU A 95 -12.90 -1.69 7.50
C LEU A 95 -13.65 -1.29 6.22
N PHE A 96 -12.94 -1.20 5.10
CA PHE A 96 -13.52 -0.87 3.80
C PHE A 96 -14.55 -1.90 3.34
N GLN A 97 -14.23 -3.20 3.49
CA GLN A 97 -15.17 -4.27 3.14
C GLN A 97 -16.42 -4.31 4.05
N LYS A 98 -16.27 -3.95 5.33
CA LYS A 98 -17.40 -3.88 6.27
C LYS A 98 -18.26 -2.64 6.06
N ASN A 99 -17.79 -1.65 5.30
CA ASN A 99 -18.57 -0.44 5.07
C ASN A 99 -19.65 -0.69 4.01
N HIS A 100 -20.91 -0.65 4.45
CA HIS A 100 -22.07 -0.94 3.62
C HIS A 100 -22.48 0.21 2.68
N SER A 101 -21.87 1.41 2.79
CA SER A 101 -22.41 2.62 2.17
C SER A 101 -22.36 2.64 0.62
N LEU A 102 -21.44 1.89 0.00
CA LEU A 102 -21.25 1.91 -1.46
C LEU A 102 -21.34 0.53 -2.13
N GLN A 103 -21.55 -0.55 -1.36
CA GLN A 103 -21.62 -1.94 -1.86
C GLN A 103 -20.60 -2.26 -2.97
N ILE A 104 -19.33 -1.93 -2.75
CA ILE A 104 -18.27 -2.10 -3.76
C ILE A 104 -17.91 -3.58 -3.89
N PRO A 105 -18.18 -4.25 -5.04
CA PRO A 105 -17.97 -5.69 -5.20
C PRO A 105 -16.50 -6.10 -5.00
N GLU A 106 -15.58 -5.23 -5.41
CA GLU A 106 -14.14 -5.44 -5.29
C GLU A 106 -13.61 -5.43 -3.84
N ALA A 107 -14.37 -4.90 -2.87
CA ALA A 107 -13.88 -4.71 -1.50
C ALA A 107 -13.48 -6.03 -0.81
N SER A 108 -14.22 -7.11 -1.08
CA SER A 108 -13.89 -8.46 -0.59
C SER A 108 -12.56 -8.97 -1.16
N LEU A 109 -12.30 -8.72 -2.45
CA LEU A 109 -11.06 -9.10 -3.11
C LEU A 109 -9.87 -8.30 -2.58
N ILE A 110 -10.03 -6.99 -2.37
CA ILE A 110 -9.02 -6.11 -1.76
C ILE A 110 -8.62 -6.68 -0.39
N ARG A 111 -9.60 -6.94 0.50
CA ARG A 111 -9.34 -7.51 1.82
C ARG A 111 -8.63 -8.86 1.72
N LYS A 112 -9.14 -9.77 0.88
CA LYS A 112 -8.55 -11.12 0.72
C LYS A 112 -7.08 -11.03 0.29
N GLN A 113 -6.79 -10.24 -0.74
CA GLN A 113 -5.43 -10.09 -1.28
C GLN A 113 -4.49 -9.40 -0.28
N ALA A 114 -4.93 -8.34 0.39
CA ALA A 114 -4.17 -7.67 1.45
C ALA A 114 -3.86 -8.62 2.62
N THR A 115 -4.85 -9.39 3.05
CA THR A 115 -4.71 -10.38 4.13
C THR A 115 -3.74 -11.50 3.74
N SER A 116 -3.85 -12.03 2.53
CA SER A 116 -2.91 -13.03 2.03
C SER A 116 -1.48 -12.50 1.92
N SER A 117 -1.28 -11.27 1.42
CA SER A 117 0.03 -10.63 1.37
C SER A 117 0.63 -10.46 2.77
N TRP A 118 -0.18 -10.08 3.76
CA TRP A 118 0.25 -10.00 5.15
C TRP A 118 0.66 -11.37 5.69
N PHE A 119 -0.14 -12.42 5.49
CA PHE A 119 0.22 -13.78 5.94
C PHE A 119 1.52 -14.28 5.31
N TYR A 120 1.73 -14.06 4.01
CA TYR A 120 3.01 -14.42 3.38
C TYR A 120 4.18 -13.63 3.96
N CYS A 121 3.99 -12.38 4.37
CA CYS A 121 5.03 -11.59 5.03
C CYS A 121 5.40 -12.16 6.41
N ILE A 122 4.41 -12.66 7.17
CA ILE A 122 4.67 -13.38 8.43
C ILE A 122 5.46 -14.67 8.16
N GLU A 123 5.07 -15.45 7.13
CA GLU A 123 5.82 -16.67 6.76
C GLU A 123 7.25 -16.34 6.29
N LEU A 124 7.46 -15.22 5.59
CA LEU A 124 8.80 -14.75 5.23
C LEU A 124 9.65 -14.41 6.46
N HIS A 125 9.04 -13.85 7.51
CA HIS A 125 9.75 -13.53 8.75
C HIS A 125 10.29 -14.81 9.41
N ASP A 126 9.41 -15.78 9.61
CA ASP A 126 9.75 -17.10 10.14
C ASP A 126 10.89 -17.74 9.32
N LEU A 127 10.74 -17.82 8.00
CA LEU A 127 11.77 -18.36 7.12
C LEU A 127 13.09 -17.58 7.19
N ALA A 128 13.02 -16.24 7.22
CA ALA A 128 14.20 -15.39 7.30
C ALA A 128 15.02 -15.64 8.58
N THR A 129 14.37 -15.90 9.72
CA THR A 129 15.08 -16.20 10.97
C THR A 129 15.91 -17.49 10.86
N HIS A 130 15.42 -18.46 10.11
CA HIS A 130 16.07 -19.77 9.92
C HIS A 130 17.02 -19.84 8.73
N LEU A 131 17.20 -18.75 7.95
CA LEU A 131 18.13 -18.78 6.82
C LEU A 131 19.57 -19.04 7.28
N PRO A 132 20.30 -19.98 6.64
CA PRO A 132 21.68 -20.27 7.00
C PRO A 132 22.60 -19.12 6.59
N LEU A 133 23.72 -18.99 7.30
CA LEU A 133 24.79 -18.06 6.94
C LEU A 133 25.84 -18.70 6.02
N GLU A 134 25.88 -20.03 5.96
CA GLU A 134 26.81 -20.78 5.11
C GLU A 134 26.40 -20.72 3.63
N LEU A 135 27.38 -20.94 2.73
CA LEU A 135 27.20 -20.93 1.27
C LEU A 135 27.45 -22.33 0.70
N PRO A 136 26.86 -22.67 -0.47
CA PRO A 136 25.95 -21.86 -1.29
C PRO A 136 24.50 -21.89 -0.78
N LEU A 137 23.78 -20.75 -0.89
CA LEU A 137 22.38 -20.66 -0.47
C LEU A 137 21.38 -21.24 -1.48
N VAL A 138 21.79 -21.31 -2.76
CA VAL A 138 20.89 -21.58 -3.89
C VAL A 138 20.17 -22.93 -3.75
N ASP A 139 20.84 -23.91 -3.15
CA ASP A 139 20.29 -25.26 -2.95
C ASP A 139 19.68 -25.47 -1.56
N HIS A 140 19.76 -24.47 -0.67
CA HIS A 140 19.24 -24.61 0.68
C HIS A 140 17.71 -24.57 0.68
N LYS A 141 17.10 -25.63 1.23
CA LYS A 141 15.64 -25.84 1.24
C LYS A 141 14.87 -24.62 1.76
N ASP A 142 15.33 -23.99 2.84
CA ASP A 142 14.64 -22.85 3.44
C ASP A 142 14.77 -21.58 2.59
N PHE A 143 15.89 -21.40 1.88
CA PHE A 143 16.07 -20.28 0.97
C PHE A 143 15.19 -20.42 -0.29
N ILE A 144 15.12 -21.64 -0.86
CA ILE A 144 14.18 -21.96 -1.94
C ILE A 144 12.73 -21.72 -1.49
N ARG A 145 12.38 -22.12 -0.27
CA ARG A 145 11.05 -21.87 0.29
C ARG A 145 10.80 -20.38 0.47
N PHE A 146 11.76 -19.62 0.98
CA PHE A 146 11.69 -18.16 1.11
C PHE A 146 11.37 -17.50 -0.24
N GLN A 147 12.13 -17.82 -1.29
CA GLN A 147 11.89 -17.29 -2.65
C GLN A 147 10.48 -17.64 -3.18
N LYS A 148 10.00 -18.86 -2.92
CA LYS A 148 8.63 -19.28 -3.32
C LYS A 148 7.55 -18.46 -2.60
N VAL A 149 7.71 -18.22 -1.31
CA VAL A 149 6.77 -17.41 -0.51
C VAL A 149 6.81 -15.94 -0.96
N GLU A 150 8.01 -15.40 -1.20
CA GLU A 150 8.19 -14.04 -1.74
C GLU A 150 7.48 -13.88 -3.09
N ALA A 151 7.64 -14.84 -4.00
CA ALA A 151 6.96 -14.83 -5.30
C ALA A 151 5.43 -14.88 -5.15
N ARG A 152 4.90 -15.65 -4.19
CA ARG A 152 3.45 -15.70 -3.89
C ARG A 152 2.95 -14.37 -3.33
N MET A 153 3.70 -13.74 -2.43
CA MET A 153 3.39 -12.41 -1.91
C MET A 153 3.33 -11.38 -3.04
N PHE A 154 4.33 -11.36 -3.93
CA PHE A 154 4.35 -10.49 -5.10
C PHE A 154 3.13 -10.71 -6.01
N ALA A 155 2.78 -11.96 -6.28
CA ALA A 155 1.62 -12.30 -7.09
C ALA A 155 0.31 -11.78 -6.48
N GLN A 156 0.16 -11.82 -5.15
CA GLN A 156 -1.00 -11.22 -4.47
C GLN A 156 -1.01 -9.70 -4.54
N LEU A 157 0.15 -9.06 -4.34
CA LEU A 157 0.27 -7.60 -4.47
C LEU A 157 -0.04 -7.10 -5.89
N LYS A 158 0.37 -7.85 -6.92
CA LYS A 158 0.01 -7.56 -8.31
C LYS A 158 -1.50 -7.67 -8.54
N LYS A 159 -2.13 -8.73 -8.02
CA LYS A 159 -3.59 -8.90 -8.07
C LYS A 159 -4.30 -7.76 -7.33
N LEU A 160 -3.78 -7.35 -6.17
CA LEU A 160 -4.30 -6.24 -5.38
C LEU A 160 -4.27 -4.91 -6.14
N GLY A 161 -3.14 -4.59 -6.78
CA GLY A 161 -3.04 -3.39 -7.61
C GLY A 161 -4.11 -3.33 -8.71
N ASN A 162 -4.32 -4.45 -9.42
CA ASN A 162 -5.37 -4.54 -10.43
C ASN A 162 -6.77 -4.33 -9.84
N THR A 163 -7.06 -4.91 -8.66
CA THR A 163 -8.34 -4.74 -7.97
C THR A 163 -8.56 -3.29 -7.51
N ILE A 164 -7.52 -2.65 -6.96
CA ILE A 164 -7.54 -1.24 -6.55
C ILE A 164 -7.84 -0.33 -7.74
N ILE A 165 -7.19 -0.55 -8.88
CA ILE A 165 -7.43 0.25 -10.08
C ILE A 165 -8.87 0.11 -10.58
N LYS A 166 -9.42 -1.11 -10.57
CA LYS A 166 -10.84 -1.32 -10.91
C LYS A 166 -11.77 -0.56 -9.97
N THR A 167 -11.44 -0.55 -8.68
CA THR A 167 -12.21 0.10 -7.62
C THR A 167 -12.25 1.63 -7.77
N LEU A 168 -11.22 2.26 -8.37
CA LEU A 168 -11.20 3.71 -8.62
C LEU A 168 -12.40 4.22 -9.41
N LYS A 169 -13.02 3.38 -10.25
CA LYS A 169 -14.21 3.75 -11.03
C LYS A 169 -15.38 4.21 -10.17
N HIS A 170 -15.51 3.65 -8.97
CA HIS A 170 -16.55 4.01 -7.99
C HIS A 170 -16.30 5.37 -7.33
N PHE A 171 -15.10 5.93 -7.49
CA PHE A 171 -14.67 7.19 -6.88
C PHE A 171 -14.35 8.29 -7.91
N LYS A 172 -14.76 8.13 -9.17
CA LYS A 172 -14.48 9.08 -10.26
C LYS A 172 -15.02 10.50 -10.01
N THR A 173 -16.02 10.64 -9.13
CA THR A 173 -16.64 11.92 -8.74
C THR A 173 -16.22 12.36 -7.34
N ASN A 174 -15.19 11.75 -6.75
CA ASN A 174 -14.68 12.13 -5.44
C ASN A 174 -13.36 12.88 -5.59
N GLU A 175 -13.38 14.18 -5.30
CA GLU A 175 -12.22 15.07 -5.46
C GLU A 175 -11.02 14.65 -4.59
N ASN A 176 -11.25 14.15 -3.37
CA ASN A 176 -10.16 13.71 -2.50
C ASN A 176 -9.45 12.47 -3.07
N VAL A 177 -10.19 11.50 -3.60
CA VAL A 177 -9.61 10.30 -4.22
C VAL A 177 -8.85 10.65 -5.51
N LEU A 178 -9.42 11.52 -6.35
CA LEU A 178 -8.74 11.99 -7.56
C LEU A 178 -7.46 12.78 -7.21
N LEU A 179 -7.53 13.67 -6.22
CA LEU A 179 -6.35 14.41 -5.77
C LEU A 179 -5.27 13.46 -5.23
N CYS A 180 -5.66 12.45 -4.44
CA CYS A 180 -4.75 11.43 -3.94
C CYS A 180 -4.06 10.67 -5.09
N LEU A 181 -4.83 10.27 -6.12
CA LEU A 181 -4.29 9.61 -7.31
C LEU A 181 -3.26 10.51 -8.03
N MET A 182 -3.60 11.78 -8.26
CA MET A 182 -2.76 12.73 -8.99
C MET A 182 -1.49 13.12 -8.22
N HIS A 183 -1.60 13.33 -6.90
CA HIS A 183 -0.43 13.59 -6.04
C HIS A 183 0.56 12.42 -5.99
N ARG A 184 0.11 11.20 -6.31
CA ARG A 184 0.93 9.99 -6.30
C ARG A 184 1.42 9.61 -7.70
N GLN A 185 1.33 10.51 -8.68
CA GLN A 185 1.68 10.21 -10.08
C GLN A 185 3.10 9.65 -10.24
N HIS A 186 4.10 10.26 -9.61
CA HIS A 186 5.48 9.80 -9.73
C HIS A 186 5.66 8.37 -9.21
N GLN A 187 5.05 8.03 -8.07
CA GLN A 187 5.13 6.69 -7.48
C GLN A 187 4.43 5.66 -8.39
N LEU A 188 3.26 6.01 -8.91
CA LEU A 188 2.53 5.17 -9.86
C LEU A 188 3.30 4.93 -11.15
N ASP A 189 3.89 5.98 -11.72
CA ASP A 189 4.66 5.88 -12.95
C ASP A 189 5.96 5.07 -12.74
N SER A 190 6.54 5.12 -11.52
CA SER A 190 7.68 4.28 -11.14
C SER A 190 7.32 2.80 -11.05
N ILE A 191 6.14 2.46 -10.52
CA ILE A 191 5.70 1.08 -10.32
C ILE A 191 5.15 0.46 -11.62
N TYR A 192 4.38 1.22 -12.38
CA TYR A 192 3.58 0.71 -13.52
C TYR A 192 4.01 1.25 -14.89
N GLY A 193 5.02 2.12 -14.94
CA GLY A 193 5.58 2.71 -16.15
C GLY A 193 5.05 4.12 -16.43
N LYS A 194 5.75 4.85 -17.32
CA LYS A 194 5.47 6.26 -17.61
C LYS A 194 4.01 6.52 -18.01
N ALA A 195 3.49 7.68 -17.57
CA ALA A 195 2.15 8.17 -17.87
C ALA A 195 1.02 7.22 -17.42
N PHE A 196 1.26 6.40 -16.40
CA PHE A 196 0.26 5.46 -15.89
C PHE A 196 -0.93 6.18 -15.27
N THR A 197 -0.68 7.29 -14.55
CA THR A 197 -1.75 8.09 -13.96
C THR A 197 -2.69 8.67 -15.02
N ALA A 198 -2.14 9.18 -16.14
CA ALA A 198 -2.92 9.64 -17.27
C ALA A 198 -3.75 8.51 -17.91
N LYS A 199 -3.18 7.31 -18.03
CA LYS A 199 -3.92 6.12 -18.49
C LYS A 199 -5.09 5.78 -17.57
N ILE A 200 -4.89 5.81 -16.25
CA ILE A 200 -5.98 5.60 -15.28
C ILE A 200 -7.07 6.65 -15.46
N LEU A 201 -6.72 7.95 -15.49
CA LEU A 201 -7.70 9.02 -15.67
C LEU A 201 -8.53 8.82 -16.95
N LYS A 202 -7.88 8.41 -18.05
CA LYS A 202 -8.59 8.09 -19.30
C LYS A 202 -9.62 6.97 -19.12
N THR A 203 -9.33 5.93 -18.33
CA THR A 203 -10.31 4.87 -18.00
C THR A 203 -11.47 5.34 -17.12
N LEU A 204 -11.32 6.50 -16.47
CA LEU A 204 -12.37 7.17 -15.70
C LEU A 204 -13.15 8.21 -16.53
N ASN A 205 -12.87 8.31 -17.84
CA ASN A 205 -13.37 9.35 -18.75
C ASN A 205 -12.92 10.77 -18.33
N LEU A 206 -11.71 10.88 -17.81
CA LEU A 206 -11.07 12.15 -17.43
C LEU A 206 -9.72 12.28 -18.14
N ASN A 207 -9.26 13.51 -18.33
CA ASN A 207 -7.87 13.81 -18.60
C ASN A 207 -7.28 14.56 -17.38
N THR A 208 -5.97 14.80 -17.38
CA THR A 208 -5.28 15.47 -16.25
C THR A 208 -5.86 16.84 -15.95
N GLU A 209 -6.16 17.62 -16.99
CA GLU A 209 -6.68 18.99 -16.89
C GLU A 209 -8.09 19.02 -16.31
N ASN A 210 -9.03 18.26 -16.89
CA ASN A 210 -10.41 18.14 -16.43
C ASN A 210 -10.50 17.61 -15.00
N ALA A 211 -9.61 16.68 -14.62
CA ALA A 211 -9.53 16.18 -13.25
C ALA A 211 -9.11 17.29 -12.28
N TYR A 212 -8.07 18.08 -12.61
CA TYR A 212 -7.68 19.21 -11.78
C TYR A 212 -8.75 20.30 -11.70
N HIS A 213 -9.43 20.64 -12.80
CA HIS A 213 -10.54 21.60 -12.79
C HIS A 213 -11.67 21.14 -11.87
N PHE A 214 -12.09 19.87 -12.00
CA PHE A 214 -13.09 19.28 -11.12
C PHE A 214 -12.69 19.38 -9.64
N ILE A 215 -11.44 19.05 -9.32
CA ILE A 215 -10.90 19.14 -7.96
C ILE A 215 -10.93 20.60 -7.45
N ILE A 216 -10.44 21.55 -8.24
CA ILE A 216 -10.40 22.97 -7.88
C ILE A 216 -11.80 23.51 -7.61
N ASP A 217 -12.77 23.19 -8.48
CA ASP A 217 -14.15 23.66 -8.31
C ASP A 217 -14.78 23.09 -7.04
N ALA A 218 -14.51 21.83 -6.71
CA ALA A 218 -14.98 21.20 -5.49
C ALA A 218 -14.38 21.85 -4.23
N TYR A 219 -13.07 22.11 -4.21
CA TYR A 219 -12.41 22.77 -3.07
C TYR A 219 -12.77 24.25 -2.94
N LYS A 220 -13.00 24.95 -4.05
CA LYS A 220 -13.49 26.34 -4.07
C LYS A 220 -14.85 26.45 -3.39
N LYS A 221 -15.78 25.55 -3.72
CA LYS A 221 -17.11 25.50 -3.10
C LYS A 221 -17.06 25.26 -1.58
N ARG A 222 -15.99 24.63 -1.08
CA ARG A 222 -15.78 24.34 0.34
C ARG A 222 -14.92 25.38 1.07
N GLY A 223 -14.45 26.43 0.38
CA GLY A 223 -13.67 27.51 0.99
C GLY A 223 -12.17 27.23 1.19
N PHE A 224 -11.61 26.18 0.58
CA PHE A 224 -10.17 25.86 0.70
C PHE A 224 -9.31 26.67 -0.28
N LEU A 225 -9.28 27.99 -0.11
CA LEU A 225 -8.66 28.91 -1.08
C LEU A 225 -7.14 28.72 -1.22
N ASP A 226 -6.42 28.43 -0.13
CA ASP A 226 -4.96 28.23 -0.17
C ASP A 226 -4.58 26.98 -0.99
N LEU A 227 -5.38 25.93 -0.89
CA LEU A 227 -5.17 24.68 -1.65
C LEU A 227 -5.31 24.92 -3.16
N ILE A 228 -6.19 25.84 -3.57
CA ILE A 228 -6.41 26.16 -4.98
C ILE A 228 -5.16 26.77 -5.62
N THR A 229 -4.47 27.66 -4.92
CA THR A 229 -3.25 28.31 -5.44
C THR A 229 -2.17 27.28 -5.75
N MET A 230 -1.95 26.32 -4.85
CA MET A 230 -1.03 25.21 -5.05
C MET A 230 -1.46 24.28 -6.20
N LEU A 231 -2.76 24.03 -6.36
CA LEU A 231 -3.24 23.16 -7.45
C LEU A 231 -3.12 23.82 -8.82
N LYS A 232 -3.36 25.13 -8.92
CA LYS A 232 -3.22 25.90 -10.16
C LYS A 232 -1.79 25.90 -10.69
N SER A 233 -0.79 26.05 -9.82
CA SER A 233 0.61 25.99 -10.26
C SER A 233 0.98 24.62 -10.84
N LYS A 234 0.36 23.54 -10.36
CA LYS A 234 0.56 22.19 -10.89
C LYS A 234 -0.05 21.98 -12.28
N ILE A 235 -1.19 22.58 -12.57
CA ILE A 235 -1.78 22.56 -13.93
C ILE A 235 -0.84 23.22 -14.93
N SER A 236 -0.30 24.40 -14.60
CA SER A 236 0.61 25.14 -15.48
C SER A 236 1.93 24.41 -15.75
N SER A 237 2.32 23.48 -14.86
CA SER A 237 3.53 22.66 -15.00
C SER A 237 3.29 21.27 -15.60
N ALA A 238 2.02 20.87 -15.79
CA ALA A 238 1.72 19.54 -16.31
C ALA A 238 2.11 19.48 -17.80
N PRO A 239 2.96 18.51 -18.22
CA PRO A 239 3.31 18.40 -19.62
C PRO A 239 2.03 18.15 -20.43
N SER A 240 1.80 18.98 -21.44
CA SER A 240 0.76 18.79 -22.44
C SER A 240 1.04 17.47 -23.16
N VAL A 241 0.39 16.39 -22.72
CA VAL A 241 0.45 15.11 -23.41
C VAL A 241 -0.46 15.24 -24.63
N LEU A 242 0.15 15.60 -25.77
CA LEU A 242 -0.37 15.30 -27.10
C LEU A 242 -0.35 13.79 -27.34
#